data_AF-A0A2E5IQM4-F1
#
_entry.id   AF-A0A2E5IQM4-F1
#
_cell.length_a   1.000
_cell.length_b   1.000
_cell.length_c   1.000
_cell.angle_alpha   90.00
_cell.angle_beta   90.00
_cell.angle_gamma   90.00
#
_symmetry.space_group_name_H-M   'P 1'
#
loop_
_entity.id
_entity.type
_entity.pdbx_description
1 polymer ?
#
loop_
_entity_poly.entity_id
_entity_poly.type
_entity_poly.pdbx_seq_one_letter_code
_entity_poly.pdbx_strand_id
1 'polypeptide(L)'
;MIRALLWFLSIISFVLLLSCGATSSNSDDLAIDDTTDITETDDSNIVPSSDACPAVLFDSLPVDTLVSIVPLGNSNPRGGHTFPTPHNYIYFDEQGNTDLAVHHVKAPGDITLTSIETMTYTHKTSGVESADYSINFKSQLCSFVTGYYKHVKGLESSLEDLLETISKSCNAYDAGDQNVERCNYSLSHEVSSGESIGTVGGVDQEQANFDFGVADKRTRLDFLDQNYYWSDFYYMSCAWDYYSADFKATHDISAKFGIKEQGLEFVSRQGDPVCGVFMQDVPGTAKGNWLLPTQTSFEKEDYHIALIESNYDAGKSMFSIGSDSALMANNKAYRSEFSPNTDETSVIGQDFDKVVSGNVYCYSSFDEQPYKISSDSENSSDGNEQHIRILLYLEDDTTLKIYVDDIQTSCDSIPTIEQFKGLSPVSFVRDV
;
A
#
# COMPACT_ATOMS: atom_id res chain seq x y z
N MET A 1 51.50 4.76 53.36
CA MET A 1 51.06 6.16 53.29
C MET A 1 51.28 6.60 51.85
N ILE A 2 50.19 6.92 51.14
CA ILE A 2 50.14 7.60 49.82
C ILE A 2 50.40 6.75 48.56
N ARG A 3 49.25 6.46 47.90
CA ARG A 3 48.90 6.52 46.45
C ARG A 3 49.50 5.58 45.40
N ALA A 4 48.55 5.17 44.53
CA ALA A 4 48.66 4.82 43.10
C ALA A 4 49.26 3.43 42.81
N LEU A 5 48.79 2.62 41.86
CA LEU A 5 47.77 2.69 40.81
C LEU A 5 47.64 1.23 40.30
N LEU A 6 46.45 0.76 39.93
CA LEU A 6 46.17 -0.01 38.70
C LEU A 6 44.85 -0.77 38.84
N TRP A 7 43.87 -0.20 38.17
CA TRP A 7 42.62 -0.80 37.74
C TRP A 7 42.87 -1.94 36.74
N PHE A 8 42.10 -3.02 36.85
CA PHE A 8 41.53 -3.75 35.72
C PHE A 8 40.37 -4.64 36.20
N LEU A 9 39.35 -4.77 35.34
CA LEU A 9 38.20 -5.69 35.35
C LEU A 9 37.00 -5.36 36.27
N SER A 10 35.95 -4.80 35.68
CA SER A 10 34.83 -5.57 35.11
C SER A 10 33.53 -4.77 35.24
N ILE A 11 33.05 -4.18 34.14
CA ILE A 11 31.65 -3.76 34.02
C ILE A 11 31.10 -4.44 32.78
N ILE A 12 30.25 -5.43 33.03
CA ILE A 12 29.33 -6.01 32.07
C ILE A 12 28.26 -4.93 31.84
N SER A 13 28.29 -4.29 30.67
CA SER A 13 27.15 -3.49 30.21
C SER A 13 26.11 -4.43 29.63
N PHE A 14 25.01 -4.55 30.37
CA PHE A 14 23.76 -5.15 29.92
C PHE A 14 23.14 -4.18 28.91
N VAL A 15 23.27 -4.48 27.61
CA VAL A 15 22.53 -3.78 26.55
C VAL A 15 21.15 -4.44 26.48
N LEU A 16 20.17 -3.80 27.10
CA LEU A 16 18.75 -4.07 26.86
C LEU A 16 18.41 -3.51 25.48
N LEU A 17 18.39 -4.38 24.47
CA LEU A 17 17.71 -4.13 23.21
C LEU A 17 16.21 -4.16 23.49
N LEU A 18 15.63 -2.97 23.72
CA LEU A 18 14.21 -2.74 23.57
C LEU A 18 13.93 -2.69 22.07
N SER A 19 13.48 -3.82 21.51
CA SER A 19 12.78 -3.82 20.23
C SER A 19 11.43 -3.13 20.44
N CYS A 20 11.37 -1.82 20.20
CA CYS A 20 10.11 -1.18 19.91
C CYS A 20 9.64 -1.70 18.56
N GLY A 21 8.75 -2.69 18.57
CA GLY A 21 7.92 -2.98 17.42
C GLY A 21 7.06 -1.74 17.17
N ALA A 22 7.14 -1.19 15.95
CA ALA A 22 6.16 -0.25 15.46
C ALA A 22 4.78 -0.89 15.67
N THR A 23 4.02 -0.32 16.59
CA THR A 23 2.60 -0.63 16.77
C THR A 23 1.90 -0.22 15.49
N SER A 24 1.24 -1.16 14.84
CA SER A 24 0.36 -0.93 13.69
C SER A 24 -0.78 -0.01 14.14
N SER A 25 -0.61 1.30 13.94
CA SER A 25 -1.75 2.19 13.78
C SER A 25 -2.35 1.86 12.42
N ASN A 26 -3.60 1.41 12.38
CA ASN A 26 -4.36 1.32 11.14
C ASN A 26 -4.26 2.68 10.44
N SER A 27 -3.54 2.74 9.33
CA SER A 27 -3.64 3.86 8.41
C SER A 27 -4.98 3.69 7.69
N ASP A 28 -6.04 4.15 8.34
CA ASP A 28 -7.37 4.26 7.73
C ASP A 28 -7.24 5.29 6.61
N ASP A 29 -6.95 4.79 5.41
CA ASP A 29 -6.86 5.53 4.17
C ASP A 29 -8.29 5.91 3.73
N LEU A 30 -8.95 6.76 4.52
CA LEU A 30 -10.32 7.21 4.28
C LEU A 30 -10.37 8.16 3.09
N ALA A 31 -10.87 7.61 1.99
CA ALA A 31 -11.29 8.35 0.83
C ALA A 31 -12.34 9.40 1.19
N ILE A 32 -12.35 10.47 0.42
CA ILE A 32 -13.22 11.63 0.59
C ILE A 32 -14.67 11.21 0.31
N ASP A 33 -15.55 11.31 1.31
CA ASP A 33 -17.01 11.46 1.11
C ASP A 33 -17.29 12.90 0.65
N ASP A 34 -17.24 13.12 -0.65
CA ASP A 34 -17.79 14.32 -1.30
C ASP A 34 -19.21 14.01 -1.78
N THR A 35 -20.14 13.90 -0.83
CA THR A 35 -21.58 13.95 -1.10
C THR A 35 -22.02 15.41 -1.26
N THR A 36 -21.50 16.09 -2.28
CA THR A 36 -22.20 17.22 -2.86
C THR A 36 -23.29 16.68 -3.80
N ASP A 37 -24.53 16.76 -3.32
CA ASP A 37 -25.78 16.50 -4.05
C ASP A 37 -25.89 17.49 -5.23
N ILE A 38 -25.23 17.17 -6.34
CA ILE A 38 -25.43 17.82 -7.62
C ILE A 38 -26.64 17.13 -8.23
N THR A 39 -27.78 17.80 -8.16
CA THR A 39 -28.98 17.44 -8.92
C THR A 39 -28.59 17.27 -10.40
N GLU A 40 -28.54 16.02 -10.86
CA GLU A 40 -28.38 15.66 -12.26
C GLU A 40 -29.57 16.24 -13.06
N THR A 41 -29.33 17.37 -13.72
CA THR A 41 -30.05 17.69 -14.93
C THR A 41 -29.43 16.87 -16.05
N ASP A 42 -30.22 15.91 -16.53
CA ASP A 42 -30.07 15.15 -17.78
C ASP A 42 -29.63 16.07 -18.93
N ASP A 43 -28.32 16.20 -19.11
CA ASP A 43 -27.70 16.87 -20.25
C ASP A 43 -26.95 15.81 -21.05
N SER A 44 -27.63 15.35 -22.08
CA SER A 44 -27.19 14.39 -23.06
C SER A 44 -25.76 14.65 -23.58
N ASN A 45 -24.90 13.64 -23.42
CA ASN A 45 -23.81 13.27 -24.34
C ASN A 45 -22.97 14.41 -24.94
N ILE A 46 -22.23 15.13 -24.10
CA ILE A 46 -20.98 15.77 -24.53
C ILE A 46 -19.85 15.01 -23.84
N VAL A 47 -19.29 14.01 -24.52
CA VAL A 47 -17.95 13.51 -24.19
C VAL A 47 -17.00 14.69 -24.43
N PRO A 48 -16.36 15.27 -23.39
CA PRO A 48 -15.37 16.32 -23.59
C PRO A 48 -14.29 15.76 -24.51
N SER A 49 -13.92 16.48 -25.58
CA SER A 49 -12.96 15.92 -26.54
C SER A 49 -11.67 15.55 -25.81
N SER A 50 -11.29 14.28 -25.86
CA SER A 50 -10.02 13.75 -25.33
C SER A 50 -8.78 14.38 -25.98
N ASP A 51 -8.96 15.24 -26.99
CA ASP A 51 -7.91 15.90 -27.79
C ASP A 51 -7.19 17.07 -27.09
N ALA A 52 -7.57 17.46 -25.86
CA ALA A 52 -7.03 18.67 -25.22
C ALA A 52 -5.90 18.45 -24.20
N CYS A 53 -5.67 17.22 -23.74
CA CYS A 53 -4.69 16.96 -22.68
C CYS A 53 -3.38 16.38 -23.24
N PRO A 54 -2.22 17.02 -23.03
CA PRO A 54 -0.94 16.45 -23.45
C PRO A 54 -0.62 15.17 -22.66
N ALA A 55 0.16 14.27 -23.26
CA ALA A 55 0.59 13.04 -22.61
C ALA A 55 1.62 13.30 -21.49
N VAL A 56 2.45 14.32 -21.67
CA VAL A 56 3.43 14.77 -20.66
C VAL A 56 2.82 15.93 -19.89
N LEU A 57 2.70 15.76 -18.58
CA LEU A 57 2.16 16.75 -17.64
C LEU A 57 3.16 17.14 -16.56
N PHE A 58 4.15 16.29 -16.32
CA PHE A 58 5.16 16.44 -15.28
C PHE A 58 6.57 16.49 -15.87
N ASP A 59 7.38 17.38 -15.32
CA ASP A 59 8.73 17.70 -15.78
C ASP A 59 9.70 18.07 -14.63
N SER A 60 9.29 17.85 -13.38
CA SER A 60 10.12 18.00 -12.18
C SER A 60 10.00 16.79 -11.26
N LEU A 61 11.08 16.40 -10.58
CA LEU A 61 11.02 15.34 -9.57
C LEU A 61 10.13 15.79 -8.39
N PRO A 62 9.33 14.87 -7.80
CA PRO A 62 8.45 15.20 -6.67
C PRO A 62 9.21 15.46 -5.37
N VAL A 63 10.52 15.16 -5.33
CA VAL A 63 11.41 15.37 -4.19
C VAL A 63 12.81 15.73 -4.69
N ASP A 64 13.59 16.47 -3.91
CA ASP A 64 14.95 16.85 -4.27
C ASP A 64 15.94 15.66 -4.38
N THR A 65 15.68 14.57 -3.66
CA THR A 65 16.50 13.36 -3.59
C THR A 65 15.61 12.15 -3.76
N LEU A 66 15.85 11.37 -4.82
CA LEU A 66 15.10 10.16 -5.13
C LEU A 66 16.00 8.93 -5.06
N VAL A 67 15.80 8.09 -4.05
CA VAL A 67 16.57 6.88 -3.79
C VAL A 67 15.96 5.68 -4.50
N SER A 68 14.67 5.44 -4.28
CA SER A 68 13.91 4.34 -4.88
C SER A 68 12.42 4.67 -5.00
N ILE A 69 11.73 3.91 -5.83
CA ILE A 69 10.28 4.00 -6.06
C ILE A 69 9.71 2.60 -5.83
N VAL A 70 8.83 2.46 -4.84
CA VAL A 70 8.08 1.21 -4.72
C VAL A 70 7.00 1.19 -5.81
N PRO A 71 6.94 0.13 -6.62
CA PRO A 71 5.93 -0.01 -7.68
C PRO A 71 4.50 -0.01 -7.13
N LEU A 72 3.53 0.31 -8.00
CA LEU A 72 2.11 0.12 -7.73
C LEU A 72 1.84 -1.34 -7.37
N GLY A 73 0.75 -1.55 -6.63
CA GLY A 73 0.32 -2.86 -6.19
C GLY A 73 1.08 -3.40 -4.99
N ASN A 74 1.83 -2.54 -4.30
CA ASN A 74 2.41 -2.89 -3.01
C ASN A 74 1.31 -3.29 -2.04
N SER A 75 1.57 -4.34 -1.25
CA SER A 75 0.64 -4.77 -0.21
C SER A 75 1.43 -5.10 1.04
N ASN A 76 0.98 -4.52 2.15
CA ASN A 76 1.54 -4.66 3.48
C ASN A 76 0.38 -4.79 4.49
N PRO A 77 -0.23 -5.98 4.62
CA PRO A 77 -1.40 -6.17 5.47
C PRO A 77 -1.10 -5.90 6.95
N ARG A 78 0.16 -5.97 7.38
CA ARG A 78 0.57 -5.59 8.75
C ARG A 78 0.49 -4.08 8.99
N GLY A 79 0.73 -3.30 7.94
CA GLY A 79 0.58 -1.85 7.96
C GLY A 79 -0.82 -1.37 7.62
N GLY A 80 -1.81 -2.27 7.49
CA GLY A 80 -3.18 -1.90 7.11
C GLY A 80 -3.45 -1.85 5.60
N HIS A 81 -2.50 -2.24 4.76
CA HIS A 81 -2.66 -2.29 3.29
C HIS A 81 -2.76 -3.73 2.80
N THR A 82 -3.91 -4.36 3.02
CA THR A 82 -4.18 -5.73 2.53
C THR A 82 -4.37 -5.76 1.03
N PHE A 83 -4.98 -4.73 0.46
CA PHE A 83 -5.13 -4.63 -0.99
C PHE A 83 -3.87 -4.02 -1.62
N PRO A 84 -3.65 -4.28 -2.93
CA PRO A 84 -2.58 -3.63 -3.67
C PRO A 84 -2.81 -2.11 -3.75
N THR A 85 -1.83 -1.32 -3.32
CA THR A 85 -1.97 0.15 -3.27
C THR A 85 -1.92 0.80 -4.66
N PRO A 86 -2.72 1.86 -4.89
CA PRO A 86 -2.82 2.54 -6.18
C PRO A 86 -1.84 3.72 -6.33
N HIS A 87 -0.86 3.86 -5.43
CA HIS A 87 0.14 4.93 -5.43
C HIS A 87 1.55 4.36 -5.34
N ASN A 88 2.54 5.15 -5.73
CA ASN A 88 3.94 4.81 -5.55
C ASN A 88 4.45 5.36 -4.20
N TYR A 89 5.26 4.58 -3.47
CA TYR A 89 6.03 5.11 -2.36
C TYR A 89 7.34 5.70 -2.89
N ILE A 90 7.53 7.00 -2.68
CA ILE A 90 8.71 7.74 -3.11
C ILE A 90 9.70 7.79 -1.95
N TYR A 91 10.79 7.02 -2.06
CA TYR A 91 11.84 7.01 -1.05
C TYR A 91 12.87 8.08 -1.35
N PHE A 92 13.08 8.96 -0.36
CA PHE A 92 14.10 10.00 -0.39
C PHE A 92 15.37 9.62 0.39
N ASP A 93 15.30 8.54 1.15
CA ASP A 93 16.41 7.91 1.86
C ASP A 93 16.25 6.37 1.87
N GLU A 94 17.22 5.64 2.41
CA GLU A 94 17.14 4.19 2.59
C GLU A 94 16.07 3.83 3.63
N GLN A 95 15.26 2.81 3.34
CA GLN A 95 14.25 2.32 4.27
C GLN A 95 14.91 1.79 5.55
N GLY A 96 14.36 2.17 6.71
CA GLY A 96 14.87 1.78 8.02
C GLY A 96 15.92 2.74 8.58
N ASN A 97 16.34 3.77 7.83
CA ASN A 97 17.11 4.86 8.41
C ASN A 97 16.24 5.68 9.39
N THR A 98 16.75 5.91 10.59
CA THR A 98 16.08 6.69 11.65
C THR A 98 16.69 8.08 11.85
N ASP A 99 17.78 8.41 11.14
CA ASP A 99 18.42 9.74 11.14
C ASP A 99 18.21 10.39 9.78
N LEU A 100 16.97 10.84 9.55
CA LEU A 100 16.52 11.34 8.25
C LEU A 100 16.84 12.82 8.09
N ALA A 101 17.54 13.15 7.00
CA ALA A 101 17.64 14.54 6.57
C ALA A 101 16.27 15.08 6.14
N VAL A 102 16.10 16.41 6.23
CA VAL A 102 14.92 17.08 5.69
C VAL A 102 15.07 17.23 4.18
N HIS A 103 14.05 16.82 3.44
CA HIS A 103 14.00 16.92 1.97
C HIS A 103 12.75 17.69 1.54
N HIS A 104 12.87 18.46 0.46
CA HIS A 104 11.77 19.25 -0.07
C HIS A 104 10.89 18.43 -1.02
N VAL A 105 9.59 18.40 -0.75
CA VAL A 105 8.55 17.89 -1.65
C VAL A 105 8.19 19.00 -2.63
N LYS A 106 8.14 18.66 -3.92
CA LYS A 106 8.00 19.63 -5.01
C LYS A 106 6.80 19.33 -5.90
N ALA A 107 6.28 20.37 -6.53
CA ALA A 107 5.31 20.23 -7.60
C ALA A 107 5.93 19.45 -8.78
N PRO A 108 5.29 18.37 -9.28
CA PRO A 108 5.85 17.53 -10.33
C PRO A 108 5.75 18.18 -11.72
N GLY A 109 4.90 19.19 -11.85
CA GLY A 109 4.67 20.01 -13.04
C GLY A 109 3.92 21.29 -12.62
N ASP A 110 3.41 22.04 -13.58
CA ASP A 110 2.51 23.16 -13.28
C ASP A 110 1.16 22.62 -12.77
N ILE A 111 0.85 22.91 -11.51
CA ILE A 111 -0.33 22.36 -10.81
C ILE A 111 -1.15 23.45 -10.13
N THR A 112 -2.41 23.16 -9.85
CA THR A 112 -3.21 23.93 -8.91
C THR A 112 -3.48 23.05 -7.70
N LEU A 113 -3.04 23.48 -6.51
CA LEU A 113 -3.42 22.86 -5.25
C LEU A 113 -4.92 23.08 -5.03
N THR A 114 -5.66 21.99 -4.78
CA THR A 114 -7.12 22.00 -4.63
C THR A 114 -7.55 21.79 -3.19
N SER A 115 -6.78 21.03 -2.42
CA SER A 115 -6.98 20.91 -0.99
C SER A 115 -5.70 20.51 -0.29
N ILE A 116 -5.59 20.93 0.96
CA ILE A 116 -4.60 20.41 1.90
C ILE A 116 -5.37 19.83 3.07
N GLU A 117 -4.98 18.64 3.47
CA GLU A 117 -5.51 17.98 4.66
C GLU A 117 -4.40 17.83 5.69
N THR A 118 -4.75 17.99 6.95
CA THR A 118 -3.87 17.75 8.09
C THR A 118 -4.46 16.64 8.94
N MET A 119 -3.69 15.61 9.26
CA MET A 119 -4.05 14.67 10.31
C MET A 119 -3.10 14.86 11.49
N THR A 120 -3.67 15.20 12.65
CA THR A 120 -2.95 15.32 13.90
C THR A 120 -3.25 14.09 14.75
N TYR A 121 -2.22 13.37 15.16
CA TYR A 121 -2.30 12.21 16.02
C TYR A 121 -1.81 12.58 17.41
N THR A 122 -2.66 12.43 18.42
CA THR A 122 -2.26 12.57 19.83
C THR A 122 -2.29 11.19 20.49
N HIS A 123 -1.12 10.66 20.86
CA HIS A 123 -1.06 9.41 21.62
C HIS A 123 -1.66 9.60 23.01
N LYS A 124 -2.69 8.81 23.35
CA LYS A 124 -3.46 8.91 24.61
C LYS A 124 -2.60 8.66 25.85
N THR A 125 -1.55 7.84 25.71
CA THR A 125 -0.72 7.44 26.84
C THR A 125 0.45 8.39 27.09
N SER A 126 1.15 8.80 26.03
CA SER A 126 2.33 9.68 26.13
C SER A 126 1.98 11.16 26.02
N GLY A 127 0.85 11.50 25.41
CA GLY A 127 0.47 12.86 25.03
C GLY A 127 1.29 13.43 23.88
N VAL A 128 2.15 12.62 23.24
CA VAL A 128 2.96 13.06 22.10
C VAL A 128 2.04 13.30 20.91
N GLU A 129 2.24 14.45 20.27
CA GLU A 129 1.55 14.82 19.04
C GLU A 129 2.47 14.61 17.84
N SER A 130 1.90 14.11 16.75
CA SER A 130 2.53 14.09 15.43
C SER A 130 1.52 14.56 14.41
N ALA A 131 1.99 15.07 13.28
CA ALA A 131 1.12 15.52 12.20
C ALA A 131 1.63 15.01 10.86
N ASP A 132 0.70 14.77 9.95
CA ASP A 132 0.98 14.60 8.54
C ASP A 132 0.03 15.45 7.68
N TYR A 133 0.47 15.66 6.44
CA TYR A 133 -0.24 16.44 5.45
C TYR A 133 -0.52 15.58 4.23
N SER A 134 -1.74 15.72 3.70
CA SER A 134 -2.07 15.32 2.34
C SER A 134 -2.27 16.56 1.47
N ILE A 135 -1.50 16.68 0.39
CA ILE A 135 -1.58 17.79 -0.55
C ILE A 135 -2.19 17.28 -1.85
N ASN A 136 -3.40 17.73 -2.17
CA ASN A 136 -4.12 17.34 -3.39
C ASN A 136 -4.01 18.44 -4.44
N PHE A 137 -3.87 18.03 -5.70
CA PHE A 137 -3.69 18.94 -6.80
C PHE A 137 -4.35 18.45 -8.09
N LYS A 138 -4.48 19.36 -9.05
CA LYS A 138 -4.82 19.08 -10.44
C LYS A 138 -3.73 19.61 -11.37
N SER A 139 -3.51 18.94 -12.50
CA SER A 139 -2.63 19.49 -13.53
C SER A 139 -3.25 20.73 -14.17
N GLN A 140 -2.46 21.80 -14.35
CA GLN A 140 -2.89 22.99 -15.08
C GLN A 140 -3.04 22.72 -16.59
N LEU A 141 -2.34 21.71 -17.11
CA LEU A 141 -2.38 21.31 -18.53
C LEU A 141 -3.51 20.32 -18.83
N CYS A 142 -4.02 19.61 -17.82
CA CYS A 142 -5.14 18.68 -17.97
C CYS A 142 -5.93 18.54 -16.67
N SER A 143 -7.09 19.19 -16.58
CA SER A 143 -7.93 19.16 -15.37
C SER A 143 -8.55 17.80 -15.05
N PHE A 144 -8.50 16.83 -15.98
CA PHE A 144 -8.92 15.44 -15.74
C PHE A 144 -7.86 14.61 -15.01
N VAL A 145 -6.63 15.14 -14.91
CA VAL A 145 -5.55 14.51 -14.16
C VAL A 145 -5.40 15.21 -12.81
N THR A 146 -5.73 14.49 -11.75
CA THR A 146 -5.55 14.90 -10.36
C THR A 146 -4.47 14.05 -9.71
N GLY A 147 -3.88 14.55 -8.64
CA GLY A 147 -2.86 13.80 -7.90
C GLY A 147 -2.81 14.24 -6.45
N TYR A 148 -2.05 13.49 -5.68
CA TYR A 148 -1.83 13.79 -4.28
C TYR A 148 -0.42 13.39 -3.85
N TYR A 149 0.05 14.10 -2.83
CA TYR A 149 1.11 13.63 -1.94
C TYR A 149 0.51 13.36 -0.57
N LYS A 150 0.78 12.19 0.02
CA LYS A 150 0.42 11.89 1.42
C LYS A 150 1.68 11.71 2.25
N HIS A 151 1.52 11.76 3.57
CA HIS A 151 2.61 11.64 4.55
C HIS A 151 3.70 12.71 4.43
N VAL A 152 3.34 13.87 3.89
CA VAL A 152 4.19 15.07 3.96
C VAL A 152 4.24 15.53 5.42
N LYS A 153 5.41 15.91 5.92
CA LYS A 153 5.64 16.20 7.36
C LYS A 153 5.61 17.69 7.70
N GLY A 154 5.85 18.56 6.72
CA GLY A 154 5.74 20.01 6.88
C GLY A 154 5.28 20.67 5.59
N LEU A 155 4.78 21.89 5.70
CA LEU A 155 4.42 22.73 4.56
C LEU A 155 5.47 23.84 4.40
N GLU A 156 5.61 24.35 3.18
CA GLU A 156 6.35 25.60 2.99
C GLU A 156 5.61 26.76 3.67
N SER A 157 6.37 27.73 4.20
CA SER A 157 5.81 28.81 5.03
C SER A 157 4.73 29.62 4.31
N SER A 158 4.85 29.79 2.99
CA SER A 158 3.84 30.48 2.17
C SER A 158 2.49 29.76 2.15
N LEU A 159 2.50 28.42 2.22
CA LEU A 159 1.30 27.62 2.31
C LEU A 159 0.75 27.62 3.73
N GLU A 160 1.59 27.56 4.76
CA GLU A 160 1.17 27.72 6.16
C GLU A 160 0.42 29.06 6.35
N ASP A 161 1.04 30.16 5.92
CA ASP A 161 0.44 31.50 5.94
C ASP A 161 -0.89 31.55 5.19
N LEU A 162 -0.99 30.86 4.05
CA LEU A 162 -2.24 30.77 3.28
C LEU A 162 -3.32 30.02 4.07
N LEU A 163 -2.99 28.90 4.70
CA LEU A 163 -3.95 28.09 5.46
C LEU A 163 -4.53 28.84 6.67
N GLU A 164 -3.79 29.77 7.26
CA GLU A 164 -4.31 30.65 8.33
C GLU A 164 -5.45 31.57 7.84
N THR A 165 -5.52 31.84 6.54
CA THR A 165 -6.54 32.73 5.94
C THR A 165 -7.78 32.00 5.44
N ILE A 166 -7.75 30.66 5.39
CA ILE A 166 -8.79 29.82 4.82
C ILE A 166 -9.57 29.09 5.92
N SER A 167 -10.88 28.98 5.77
CA SER A 167 -11.69 28.17 6.67
C SER A 167 -11.39 26.67 6.50
N LYS A 168 -11.22 25.97 7.61
CA LYS A 168 -11.07 24.51 7.64
C LYS A 168 -12.33 23.82 8.15
N SER A 169 -12.56 22.58 7.69
CA SER A 169 -13.53 21.65 8.28
C SER A 169 -12.77 20.56 9.01
N CYS A 170 -13.09 20.30 10.28
CA CYS A 170 -12.37 19.32 11.09
C CYS A 170 -13.30 18.29 11.70
N ASN A 171 -12.84 17.04 11.75
CA ASN A 171 -13.49 15.92 12.41
C ASN A 171 -12.46 15.23 13.32
N ALA A 172 -12.90 14.71 14.46
CA ALA A 172 -12.04 13.96 15.37
C ALA A 172 -12.61 12.58 15.66
N TYR A 173 -11.74 11.58 15.77
CA TYR A 173 -12.10 10.20 16.08
C TYR A 173 -10.99 9.49 16.88
N ASP A 174 -11.34 8.34 17.44
CA ASP A 174 -10.42 7.49 18.19
C ASP A 174 -9.91 6.36 17.30
N ALA A 175 -8.59 6.20 17.19
CA ALA A 175 -7.94 5.09 16.48
C ALA A 175 -6.97 4.39 17.42
N GLY A 176 -7.36 3.24 17.97
CA GLY A 176 -6.53 2.51 18.95
C GLY A 176 -6.11 3.38 20.15
N ASP A 177 -4.80 3.52 20.34
CA ASP A 177 -4.19 4.34 21.40
C ASP A 177 -4.01 5.82 21.04
N GLN A 178 -4.53 6.27 19.89
CA GLN A 178 -4.43 7.63 19.40
C GLN A 178 -5.81 8.33 19.36
N ASN A 179 -5.80 9.64 19.60
CA ASN A 179 -6.87 10.54 19.15
C ASN A 179 -6.41 11.13 17.81
N VAL A 180 -7.27 11.12 16.80
CA VAL A 180 -6.98 11.66 15.49
C VAL A 180 -7.88 12.87 15.25
N GLU A 181 -7.30 14.02 14.89
CA GLU A 181 -8.02 15.16 14.34
C GLU A 181 -7.64 15.31 12.87
N ARG A 182 -8.64 15.24 11.98
CA ARG A 182 -8.50 15.43 10.55
C ARG A 182 -9.12 16.76 10.17
N CYS A 183 -8.34 17.68 9.61
CA CYS A 183 -8.84 18.96 9.09
C CYS A 183 -8.58 19.07 7.59
N ASN A 184 -9.60 19.47 6.84
CA ASN A 184 -9.52 19.73 5.41
C ASN A 184 -9.62 21.24 5.12
N TYR A 185 -8.72 21.71 4.26
CA TYR A 185 -8.67 23.06 3.73
C TYR A 185 -8.92 22.97 2.23
N SER A 186 -9.99 23.60 1.73
CA SER A 186 -10.25 23.72 0.30
C SER A 186 -9.66 25.02 -0.24
N LEU A 187 -8.84 24.94 -1.29
CA LEU A 187 -8.14 26.10 -1.84
C LEU A 187 -8.02 26.01 -3.37
N SER A 188 -7.53 27.08 -3.97
CA SER A 188 -7.12 27.13 -5.38
C SER A 188 -5.85 27.96 -5.46
N HIS A 189 -4.70 27.29 -5.38
CA HIS A 189 -3.39 27.94 -5.37
C HIS A 189 -2.54 27.37 -6.51
N GLU A 190 -2.13 28.22 -7.44
CA GLU A 190 -1.27 27.83 -8.56
C GLU A 190 0.18 27.72 -8.09
N VAL A 191 0.83 26.62 -8.44
CA VAL A 191 2.22 26.31 -8.09
C VAL A 191 2.94 25.92 -9.37
N SER A 192 4.14 26.48 -9.56
CA SER A 192 4.94 26.20 -10.76
C SER A 192 5.69 24.88 -10.62
N SER A 193 6.01 24.23 -11.74
CA SER A 193 6.84 23.03 -11.74
C SER A 193 8.14 23.19 -10.94
N GLY A 194 8.43 22.20 -10.09
CA GLY A 194 9.65 22.15 -9.28
C GLY A 194 9.68 23.08 -8.06
N GLU A 195 8.64 23.90 -7.88
CA GLU A 195 8.46 24.71 -6.68
C GLU A 195 8.23 23.81 -5.46
N SER A 196 8.86 24.15 -4.33
CA SER A 196 8.68 23.43 -3.07
C SER A 196 7.30 23.73 -2.50
N ILE A 197 6.63 22.71 -1.98
CA ILE A 197 5.29 22.80 -1.36
C ILE A 197 5.23 22.15 0.01
N GLY A 198 6.30 21.47 0.43
CA GLY A 198 6.38 20.88 1.75
C GLY A 198 7.70 20.18 1.97
N THR A 199 7.78 19.47 3.09
CA THR A 199 8.98 18.74 3.51
C THR A 199 8.65 17.35 4.02
N VAL A 200 9.62 16.46 3.89
CA VAL A 200 9.62 15.09 4.44
C VAL A 200 10.94 14.83 5.16
N GLY A 201 10.99 13.78 5.97
CA GLY A 201 12.13 13.49 6.85
C GLY A 201 12.26 14.49 8.01
N GLY A 202 13.43 14.51 8.65
CA GLY A 202 13.71 15.35 9.81
C GLY A 202 13.85 14.57 11.13
N VAL A 203 14.23 15.30 12.18
CA VAL A 203 14.45 14.73 13.52
C VAL A 203 13.16 14.13 14.05
N ASP A 204 13.27 12.94 14.67
CA ASP A 204 12.16 12.16 15.22
C ASP A 204 11.14 11.65 14.17
N GLN A 205 11.54 11.61 12.89
CA GLN A 205 10.78 10.96 11.82
C GLN A 205 11.42 9.61 11.45
N GLU A 206 10.60 8.57 11.40
CA GLU A 206 11.03 7.20 11.02
C GLU A 206 10.62 6.83 9.59
N GLN A 207 9.86 7.70 8.91
CA GLN A 207 9.34 7.44 7.57
C GLN A 207 10.25 8.04 6.49
N ALA A 208 11.01 7.19 5.80
CA ALA A 208 11.92 7.57 4.70
C ALA A 208 11.22 7.69 3.32
N ASN A 209 9.89 7.73 3.30
CA ASN A 209 9.09 7.80 2.08
C ASN A 209 7.84 8.68 2.26
N PHE A 210 7.19 8.97 1.15
CA PHE A 210 5.87 9.57 1.08
C PHE A 210 5.13 9.04 -0.14
N ASP A 211 3.80 9.19 -0.17
CA ASP A 211 3.01 8.59 -1.24
C ASP A 211 2.86 9.58 -2.39
N PHE A 212 2.92 9.08 -3.61
CA PHE A 212 2.60 9.83 -4.80
C PHE A 212 1.57 9.06 -5.64
N GLY A 213 0.33 9.54 -5.61
CA GLY A 213 -0.79 9.00 -6.38
C GLY A 213 -1.27 9.96 -7.45
N VAL A 214 -1.70 9.42 -8.58
CA VAL A 214 -2.28 10.18 -9.70
C VAL A 214 -3.51 9.44 -10.20
N ALA A 215 -4.60 10.18 -10.41
CA ALA A 215 -5.81 9.71 -11.06
C ALA A 215 -6.03 10.44 -12.39
N ASP A 216 -6.43 9.69 -13.41
CA ASP A 216 -6.71 10.22 -14.74
C ASP A 216 -8.12 9.81 -15.17
N LYS A 217 -9.05 10.75 -15.03
CA LYS A 217 -10.48 10.53 -15.28
C LYS A 217 -10.81 10.26 -16.76
N ARG A 218 -9.82 10.27 -17.66
CA ARG A 218 -9.96 9.84 -19.05
C ARG A 218 -9.85 8.33 -19.21
N THR A 219 -9.18 7.64 -18.28
CA THR A 219 -8.93 6.20 -18.34
C THR A 219 -9.49 5.55 -17.09
N ARG A 220 -10.55 4.76 -17.27
CA ARG A 220 -11.15 4.00 -16.19
C ARG A 220 -10.62 2.57 -16.20
N LEU A 221 -10.34 2.04 -15.03
CA LEU A 221 -9.95 0.67 -14.77
C LEU A 221 -11.18 -0.23 -14.65
N ASP A 222 -11.03 -1.46 -15.14
CA ASP A 222 -12.09 -2.47 -15.22
C ASP A 222 -11.97 -3.49 -14.08
N PHE A 223 -11.99 -3.01 -12.84
CA PHE A 223 -12.10 -3.88 -11.65
C PHE A 223 -13.33 -4.79 -11.77
N LEU A 224 -13.28 -6.00 -11.21
CA LEU A 224 -14.49 -6.83 -11.19
C LEU A 224 -15.58 -6.20 -10.33
N ASP A 225 -15.23 -5.77 -9.12
CA ASP A 225 -16.15 -5.07 -8.23
C ASP A 225 -16.19 -3.58 -8.57
N GLN A 226 -17.32 -3.14 -9.12
CA GLN A 226 -17.51 -1.76 -9.60
C GLN A 226 -18.11 -0.82 -8.57
N ASN A 227 -18.50 -1.33 -7.39
CA ASN A 227 -19.20 -0.56 -6.36
C ASN A 227 -18.43 -0.47 -5.04
N TYR A 228 -17.38 -1.25 -4.90
CA TYR A 228 -16.65 -1.37 -3.63
C TYR A 228 -15.63 -0.25 -3.42
N TYR A 229 -14.88 0.10 -4.45
CA TYR A 229 -13.82 1.10 -4.35
C TYR A 229 -14.39 2.53 -4.36
N TRP A 230 -13.67 3.46 -3.72
CA TRP A 230 -13.94 4.88 -3.81
C TRP A 230 -13.78 5.40 -5.25
N SER A 231 -14.47 6.50 -5.56
CA SER A 231 -14.70 6.95 -6.94
C SER A 231 -13.41 7.16 -7.74
N ASP A 232 -12.38 7.77 -7.15
CA ASP A 232 -11.11 8.04 -7.84
C ASP A 232 -10.23 6.79 -8.00
N PHE A 233 -10.44 5.73 -7.20
CA PHE A 233 -9.66 4.48 -7.28
C PHE A 233 -9.72 3.84 -8.67
N TYR A 234 -10.89 3.88 -9.31
CA TYR A 234 -11.11 3.38 -10.66
C TYR A 234 -10.36 4.17 -11.74
N TYR A 235 -9.73 5.29 -11.41
CA TYR A 235 -9.02 6.15 -12.36
C TYR A 235 -7.54 6.28 -12.01
N MET A 236 -7.07 5.59 -10.97
CA MET A 236 -5.69 5.67 -10.53
C MET A 236 -4.75 5.12 -11.61
N SER A 237 -3.60 5.77 -11.77
CA SER A 237 -2.64 5.52 -12.83
C SER A 237 -1.22 5.68 -12.30
N CYS A 238 -0.24 5.14 -13.04
CA CYS A 238 1.16 5.35 -12.72
C CYS A 238 1.53 6.83 -12.90
N ALA A 239 1.93 7.49 -11.81
CA ALA A 239 2.33 8.90 -11.85
C ALA A 239 3.47 9.16 -12.85
N TRP A 240 4.35 8.17 -13.04
CA TRP A 240 5.52 8.24 -13.92
C TRP A 240 5.20 8.12 -15.42
N ASP A 241 3.96 7.79 -15.79
CA ASP A 241 3.52 7.77 -17.19
C ASP A 241 3.31 9.18 -17.75
N TYR A 242 3.15 10.17 -16.88
CA TYR A 242 2.97 11.59 -17.26
C TYR A 242 4.29 12.36 -17.39
N TYR A 243 5.43 11.69 -17.31
CA TYR A 243 6.75 12.23 -17.60
C TYR A 243 7.23 11.83 -18.99
N SER A 244 7.96 12.72 -19.66
CA SER A 244 8.57 12.41 -20.95
C SER A 244 9.60 11.27 -20.85
N ALA A 245 9.82 10.56 -21.96
CA ALA A 245 10.85 9.52 -22.03
C ALA A 245 12.26 10.09 -21.73
N ASP A 246 12.56 11.30 -22.23
CA ASP A 246 13.85 11.97 -21.99
C ASP A 246 14.04 12.32 -20.52
N PHE A 247 12.97 12.77 -19.82
CA PHE A 247 13.02 13.02 -18.39
C PHE A 247 13.29 11.73 -17.62
N LYS A 248 12.55 10.65 -17.92
CA LYS A 248 12.73 9.35 -17.27
C LYS A 248 14.13 8.80 -17.46
N ALA A 249 14.72 8.98 -18.65
CA ALA A 249 16.10 8.60 -18.93
C ALA A 249 17.13 9.48 -18.20
N THR A 250 16.90 10.80 -18.14
CA THR A 250 17.80 11.75 -17.47
C THR A 250 17.90 11.50 -15.96
N HIS A 251 16.82 11.03 -15.35
CA HIS A 251 16.74 10.77 -13.90
C HIS A 251 16.79 9.28 -13.54
N ASP A 252 17.11 8.40 -14.51
CA ASP A 252 17.16 6.94 -14.33
C ASP A 252 15.91 6.35 -13.67
N ILE A 253 14.72 6.90 -13.94
CA ILE A 253 13.47 6.58 -13.21
C ILE A 253 13.16 5.08 -13.26
N SER A 254 13.32 4.44 -14.41
CA SER A 254 13.08 2.99 -14.54
C SER A 254 14.02 2.16 -13.66
N ALA A 255 15.25 2.60 -13.42
CA ALA A 255 16.20 1.91 -12.56
C ALA A 255 15.96 2.17 -11.06
N LYS A 256 15.08 3.11 -10.72
CA LYS A 256 14.68 3.42 -9.35
C LYS A 256 13.51 2.57 -8.86
N PHE A 257 12.80 1.86 -9.75
CA PHE A 257 11.72 0.97 -9.34
C PHE A 257 12.25 -0.27 -8.63
N GLY A 258 11.90 -0.39 -7.35
CA GLY A 258 12.47 -1.34 -6.41
C GLY A 258 12.54 -0.76 -5.01
N ILE A 259 13.33 -1.39 -4.15
CA ILE A 259 13.47 -0.99 -2.75
C ILE A 259 14.95 -0.97 -2.35
N LYS A 260 15.32 0.05 -1.57
CA LYS A 260 16.65 0.20 -0.97
C LYS A 260 16.50 0.22 0.55
N GLU A 261 16.75 -0.90 1.19
CA GLU A 261 16.78 -1.01 2.65
C GLU A 261 18.17 -0.67 3.20
N GLN A 262 18.20 -0.12 4.41
CA GLN A 262 19.43 0.32 5.06
C GLN A 262 20.44 -0.82 5.20
N GLY A 263 21.64 -0.62 4.66
CA GLY A 263 22.71 -1.61 4.74
C GLY A 263 22.54 -2.84 3.83
N LEU A 264 21.52 -2.87 2.98
CA LEU A 264 21.27 -3.94 2.01
C LEU A 264 21.45 -3.43 0.58
N GLU A 265 21.66 -4.35 -0.36
CA GLU A 265 21.74 -4.00 -1.79
C GLU A 265 20.37 -3.58 -2.33
N PHE A 266 20.36 -2.73 -3.37
CA PHE A 266 19.12 -2.34 -4.03
C PHE A 266 18.47 -3.55 -4.70
N VAL A 267 17.18 -3.78 -4.41
CA VAL A 267 16.38 -4.84 -5.03
C VAL A 267 15.48 -4.21 -6.07
N SER A 268 15.82 -4.36 -7.34
CA SER A 268 15.02 -3.83 -8.46
C SER A 268 13.79 -4.69 -8.72
N ARG A 269 12.68 -4.04 -9.12
CA ARG A 269 11.50 -4.76 -9.62
C ARG A 269 11.87 -5.65 -10.80
N GLN A 270 11.31 -6.86 -10.83
CA GLN A 270 11.35 -7.80 -11.93
C GLN A 270 9.98 -7.90 -12.62
N GLY A 271 9.98 -7.85 -13.95
CA GLY A 271 8.78 -7.98 -14.78
C GLY A 271 8.08 -6.66 -15.13
N ASP A 272 7.28 -6.73 -16.19
CA ASP A 272 6.53 -5.59 -16.74
C ASP A 272 5.10 -5.53 -16.19
N PRO A 273 4.48 -4.32 -16.15
CA PRO A 273 5.11 -3.03 -16.37
C PRO A 273 6.03 -2.66 -15.20
N VAL A 274 7.10 -1.89 -15.47
CA VAL A 274 8.06 -1.45 -14.45
C VAL A 274 7.41 -0.63 -13.33
N CYS A 275 6.31 0.08 -13.62
CA CYS A 275 5.60 0.84 -12.60
C CYS A 275 4.72 -0.01 -11.66
N GLY A 276 4.56 -1.31 -11.94
CA GLY A 276 3.64 -2.18 -11.20
C GLY A 276 2.20 -2.09 -11.67
N VAL A 277 1.36 -2.96 -11.12
CA VAL A 277 -0.09 -3.05 -11.38
C VAL A 277 -0.80 -3.31 -10.06
N PHE A 278 -1.94 -2.65 -9.85
CA PHE A 278 -2.77 -2.84 -8.66
C PHE A 278 -4.15 -3.42 -8.99
N MET A 279 -4.70 -3.14 -10.18
CA MET A 279 -5.84 -3.89 -10.71
C MET A 279 -5.36 -5.24 -11.26
N GLN A 280 -5.63 -6.31 -10.53
CA GLN A 280 -5.14 -7.66 -10.88
C GLN A 280 -6.24 -8.72 -10.99
N ASP A 281 -7.50 -8.32 -10.85
CA ASP A 281 -8.63 -9.24 -10.91
C ASP A 281 -8.71 -9.97 -12.25
N VAL A 282 -8.96 -11.28 -12.19
CA VAL A 282 -9.20 -12.10 -13.39
C VAL A 282 -10.55 -12.81 -13.27
N PRO A 283 -11.53 -12.49 -14.13
CA PRO A 283 -12.86 -13.09 -14.09
C PRO A 283 -12.81 -14.62 -14.11
N GLY A 284 -13.63 -15.27 -13.26
CA GLY A 284 -13.73 -16.73 -13.20
C GLY A 284 -12.57 -17.45 -12.50
N THR A 285 -11.66 -16.69 -11.87
CA THR A 285 -10.49 -17.25 -11.17
C THR A 285 -10.41 -16.72 -9.73
N ALA A 286 -9.49 -17.25 -8.92
CA ALA A 286 -9.24 -16.73 -7.57
C ALA A 286 -8.37 -15.46 -7.54
N LYS A 287 -7.78 -15.02 -8.66
CA LYS A 287 -6.91 -13.83 -8.67
C LYS A 287 -7.71 -12.54 -8.48
N GLY A 288 -7.22 -11.67 -7.60
CA GLY A 288 -7.82 -10.36 -7.31
C GLY A 288 -8.07 -10.13 -5.81
N ASN A 289 -8.91 -9.13 -5.54
CA ASN A 289 -9.31 -8.73 -4.19
C ASN A 289 -10.57 -9.48 -3.75
N TRP A 290 -10.65 -9.87 -2.48
CA TRP A 290 -11.76 -10.64 -1.93
C TRP A 290 -12.19 -10.12 -0.56
N LEU A 291 -13.50 -9.94 -0.42
CA LEU A 291 -14.12 -9.23 0.68
C LEU A 291 -14.72 -10.20 1.69
N LEU A 292 -14.58 -9.89 2.96
CA LEU A 292 -15.28 -10.63 4.00
C LEU A 292 -16.74 -10.15 4.03
N PRO A 293 -17.75 -11.00 3.80
CA PRO A 293 -19.14 -10.55 3.61
C PRO A 293 -19.72 -9.71 4.75
N THR A 294 -19.18 -9.84 5.95
CA THR A 294 -19.61 -9.10 7.14
C THR A 294 -19.05 -7.68 7.21
N GLN A 295 -18.09 -7.31 6.37
CA GLN A 295 -17.55 -5.96 6.23
C GLN A 295 -17.46 -5.61 4.74
N THR A 296 -18.23 -4.64 4.29
CA THR A 296 -18.27 -4.25 2.87
C THR A 296 -17.65 -2.87 2.64
N SER A 297 -16.90 -2.35 3.60
CA SER A 297 -16.20 -1.07 3.47
C SER A 297 -14.80 -1.33 2.94
N PHE A 298 -14.44 -0.68 1.84
CA PHE A 298 -13.08 -0.70 1.26
C PHE A 298 -12.01 -0.27 2.26
N GLU A 299 -12.34 0.72 3.07
CA GLU A 299 -11.42 1.35 4.02
C GLU A 299 -11.02 0.43 5.17
N LYS A 300 -11.71 -0.70 5.34
CA LYS A 300 -11.43 -1.69 6.38
C LYS A 300 -10.68 -2.89 5.82
N GLU A 301 -9.56 -2.62 5.14
CA GLU A 301 -8.74 -3.62 4.46
C GLU A 301 -8.30 -4.79 5.35
N ASP A 302 -8.16 -4.57 6.66
CA ASP A 302 -7.79 -5.60 7.64
C ASP A 302 -8.74 -6.82 7.65
N TYR A 303 -9.99 -6.66 7.23
CA TYR A 303 -10.96 -7.77 7.19
C TYR A 303 -10.84 -8.62 5.93
N HIS A 304 -10.02 -8.21 4.98
CA HIS A 304 -10.07 -8.72 3.61
C HIS A 304 -8.84 -9.53 3.27
N ILE A 305 -8.79 -10.00 2.03
CA ILE A 305 -7.61 -10.66 1.47
C ILE A 305 -7.41 -10.22 0.02
N ALA A 306 -6.17 -10.32 -0.44
CA ALA A 306 -5.81 -10.22 -1.85
C ALA A 306 -4.99 -11.43 -2.28
N LEU A 307 -5.33 -11.99 -3.45
CA LEU A 307 -4.62 -13.07 -4.11
C LEU A 307 -4.05 -12.53 -5.42
N ILE A 308 -2.81 -12.06 -5.37
CA ILE A 308 -2.24 -11.16 -6.39
C ILE A 308 -0.81 -11.55 -6.75
N GLU A 309 -0.20 -10.87 -7.71
CA GLU A 309 1.23 -10.92 -8.00
C GLU A 309 2.02 -10.03 -7.02
N SER A 310 3.29 -10.36 -6.81
CA SER A 310 4.20 -9.48 -6.07
C SER A 310 4.48 -8.19 -6.86
N ASN A 311 4.48 -7.07 -6.15
CA ASN A 311 4.88 -5.78 -6.70
C ASN A 311 6.40 -5.66 -6.96
N TYR A 312 7.22 -6.57 -6.45
CA TYR A 312 8.66 -6.61 -6.73
C TYR A 312 9.05 -7.65 -7.79
N ASP A 313 8.28 -8.72 -7.93
CA ASP A 313 8.55 -9.76 -8.93
C ASP A 313 7.23 -10.27 -9.52
N ALA A 314 6.89 -9.80 -10.72
CA ALA A 314 5.65 -10.21 -11.40
C ALA A 314 5.61 -11.71 -11.74
N GLY A 315 6.73 -12.43 -11.64
CA GLY A 315 6.79 -13.89 -11.76
C GLY A 315 6.36 -14.63 -10.49
N LYS A 316 6.07 -13.93 -9.40
CA LYS A 316 5.62 -14.52 -8.13
C LYS A 316 4.20 -14.13 -7.81
N SER A 317 3.45 -15.10 -7.29
CA SER A 317 2.16 -14.87 -6.65
C SER A 317 2.33 -14.60 -5.17
N MET A 318 1.36 -13.90 -4.58
CA MET A 318 1.38 -13.40 -3.22
C MET A 318 0.02 -13.53 -2.55
N PHE A 319 0.01 -14.15 -1.37
CA PHE A 319 -1.07 -14.01 -0.41
C PHE A 319 -0.88 -12.72 0.36
N SER A 320 -1.91 -11.87 0.42
CA SER A 320 -2.03 -10.79 1.38
C SER A 320 -3.31 -10.97 2.18
N ILE A 321 -3.17 -11.15 3.49
CA ILE A 321 -4.27 -11.51 4.39
C ILE A 321 -4.29 -10.49 5.52
N GLY A 322 -5.39 -9.76 5.62
CA GLY A 322 -5.60 -8.77 6.67
C GLY A 322 -5.71 -9.40 8.06
N SER A 323 -5.38 -8.60 9.07
CA SER A 323 -5.32 -9.03 10.48
C SER A 323 -6.67 -9.52 11.02
N ASP A 324 -7.79 -8.93 10.59
CA ASP A 324 -9.15 -9.26 11.01
C ASP A 324 -9.92 -10.13 10.00
N SER A 325 -9.23 -10.75 9.05
CA SER A 325 -9.81 -11.64 8.03
C SER A 325 -10.46 -12.93 8.55
N ALA A 326 -10.35 -13.20 9.85
CA ALA A 326 -10.77 -14.43 10.54
C ALA A 326 -10.05 -15.71 10.07
N LEU A 327 -9.01 -15.60 9.24
CA LEU A 327 -8.22 -16.75 8.76
C LEU A 327 -7.08 -17.11 9.71
N MET A 328 -6.38 -16.09 10.22
CA MET A 328 -5.17 -16.28 11.01
C MET A 328 -5.47 -16.21 12.50
N ALA A 329 -4.85 -17.10 13.27
CA ALA A 329 -5.00 -17.09 14.72
C ALA A 329 -4.45 -15.79 15.34
N ASN A 330 -5.11 -15.31 16.40
CA ASN A 330 -4.76 -14.08 17.14
C ASN A 330 -4.77 -12.80 16.28
N ASN A 331 -5.63 -12.74 15.26
CA ASN A 331 -5.81 -11.60 14.37
C ASN A 331 -4.47 -11.10 13.79
N LYS A 332 -3.66 -12.03 13.27
CA LYS A 332 -2.38 -11.70 12.66
C LYS A 332 -2.56 -11.44 11.17
N ALA A 333 -2.03 -10.32 10.69
CA ALA A 333 -1.82 -10.13 9.27
C ALA A 333 -0.80 -11.16 8.75
N TYR A 334 -0.95 -11.57 7.49
CA TYR A 334 -0.06 -12.54 6.84
C TYR A 334 0.22 -12.14 5.39
N ARG A 335 1.50 -12.12 5.03
CA ARG A 335 1.98 -11.87 3.68
C ARG A 335 2.94 -12.98 3.28
N SER A 336 2.76 -13.56 2.11
CA SER A 336 3.67 -14.59 1.62
C SER A 336 3.71 -14.68 0.11
N GLU A 337 4.92 -14.75 -0.44
CA GLU A 337 5.17 -14.90 -1.87
C GLU A 337 5.60 -16.34 -2.20
N PHE A 338 5.27 -16.78 -3.42
CA PHE A 338 5.72 -18.06 -3.98
C PHE A 338 5.87 -17.97 -5.50
N SER A 339 6.71 -18.83 -6.08
CA SER A 339 6.76 -19.02 -7.53
C SER A 339 5.69 -20.04 -7.94
N PRO A 340 4.74 -19.72 -8.83
CA PRO A 340 3.71 -20.66 -9.22
C PRO A 340 4.25 -21.96 -9.82
N ASN A 341 3.49 -23.05 -9.64
CA ASN A 341 3.78 -24.33 -10.27
C ASN A 341 3.61 -24.22 -11.79
N THR A 342 4.63 -24.64 -12.53
CA THR A 342 4.64 -24.59 -14.00
C THR A 342 3.74 -25.64 -14.64
N ASP A 343 3.33 -26.67 -13.90
CA ASP A 343 2.32 -27.63 -14.35
C ASP A 343 0.91 -27.06 -14.11
N GLU A 344 0.30 -26.52 -15.17
CA GLU A 344 -1.05 -25.93 -15.14
C GLU A 344 -2.16 -26.92 -14.76
N THR A 345 -1.87 -28.22 -14.69
CA THR A 345 -2.84 -29.23 -14.23
C THR A 345 -2.73 -29.53 -12.73
N SER A 346 -1.74 -28.95 -12.07
CA SER A 346 -1.51 -29.13 -10.64
C SER A 346 -2.57 -28.41 -9.81
N VAL A 347 -2.95 -29.03 -8.70
CA VAL A 347 -3.75 -28.39 -7.64
C VAL A 347 -2.87 -27.92 -6.49
N ILE A 348 -1.54 -28.01 -6.61
CA ILE A 348 -0.57 -27.57 -5.61
C ILE A 348 0.25 -26.41 -6.16
N GLY A 349 0.26 -25.29 -5.43
CA GLY A 349 1.05 -24.10 -5.74
C GLY A 349 0.66 -23.42 -7.04
N GLN A 350 -0.60 -23.53 -7.47
CA GLN A 350 -1.07 -23.01 -8.75
C GLN A 350 -1.09 -21.47 -8.76
N ASP A 351 -0.85 -20.84 -9.90
CA ASP A 351 -1.12 -19.39 -10.04
C ASP A 351 -2.61 -19.11 -9.80
N PHE A 352 -2.93 -18.03 -9.09
CA PHE A 352 -4.30 -17.65 -8.78
C PHE A 352 -5.15 -17.40 -10.04
N ASP A 353 -4.53 -17.02 -11.16
CA ASP A 353 -5.23 -16.85 -12.44
C ASP A 353 -5.63 -18.19 -13.10
N LYS A 354 -5.15 -19.33 -12.57
CA LYS A 354 -5.56 -20.68 -13.00
C LYS A 354 -6.39 -21.40 -11.93
N VAL A 355 -6.59 -20.80 -10.76
CA VAL A 355 -7.46 -21.34 -9.72
C VAL A 355 -8.91 -21.13 -10.15
N VAL A 356 -9.52 -22.18 -10.69
CA VAL A 356 -10.92 -22.20 -11.16
C VAL A 356 -11.80 -23.11 -10.27
N SER A 357 -13.12 -22.95 -10.36
CA SER A 357 -14.09 -23.77 -9.61
C SER A 357 -13.97 -25.27 -9.92
N GLY A 358 -14.27 -26.10 -8.91
CA GLY A 358 -14.34 -27.56 -9.04
C GLY A 358 -13.17 -28.34 -8.43
N ASN A 359 -12.13 -27.68 -7.91
CA ASN A 359 -11.01 -28.31 -7.21
C ASN A 359 -10.68 -27.59 -5.89
N VAL A 360 -10.09 -28.31 -4.94
CA VAL A 360 -9.42 -27.72 -3.78
C VAL A 360 -7.94 -27.58 -4.12
N TYR A 361 -7.40 -26.37 -4.03
CA TYR A 361 -6.00 -26.06 -4.29
C TYR A 361 -5.24 -25.93 -2.98
N CYS A 362 -3.96 -26.29 -2.98
CA CYS A 362 -3.14 -26.36 -1.78
C CYS A 362 -1.82 -25.58 -1.91
N TYR A 363 -1.49 -24.83 -0.87
CA TYR A 363 -0.24 -24.07 -0.74
C TYR A 363 0.36 -24.38 0.62
N SER A 364 1.65 -24.69 0.68
CA SER A 364 2.32 -25.13 1.91
C SER A 364 3.62 -24.38 2.12
N SER A 365 3.92 -24.02 3.37
CA SER A 365 5.23 -23.50 3.77
C SER A 365 6.18 -24.60 4.28
N PHE A 366 5.77 -25.87 4.22
CA PHE A 366 6.56 -27.02 4.65
C PHE A 366 7.21 -27.77 3.48
N ASP A 367 6.49 -27.92 2.37
CA ASP A 367 6.98 -28.71 1.24
C ASP A 367 8.23 -28.04 0.64
N GLU A 368 9.35 -28.77 0.48
CA GLU A 368 10.62 -28.24 -0.10
C GLU A 368 10.55 -28.03 -1.63
N GLN A 369 9.39 -27.57 -2.10
CA GLN A 369 9.11 -27.36 -3.51
C GLN A 369 9.43 -25.92 -3.92
N PRO A 370 9.72 -25.66 -5.21
CA PRO A 370 10.02 -24.31 -5.70
C PRO A 370 8.85 -23.33 -5.52
N TYR A 371 7.63 -23.85 -5.34
CA TYR A 371 6.38 -23.11 -5.09
C TYR A 371 5.98 -23.05 -3.62
N LYS A 372 6.92 -23.30 -2.70
CA LYS A 372 6.73 -23.12 -1.26
C LYS A 372 6.34 -21.66 -0.97
N ILE A 373 5.28 -21.47 -0.20
CA ILE A 373 4.98 -20.15 0.38
C ILE A 373 5.99 -19.86 1.48
N SER A 374 6.54 -18.64 1.50
CA SER A 374 7.44 -18.21 2.56
C SER A 374 6.82 -18.47 3.94
N SER A 375 7.59 -19.05 4.86
CA SER A 375 7.24 -18.94 6.28
C SER A 375 7.19 -17.46 6.64
N ASP A 376 6.23 -17.06 7.46
CA ASP A 376 6.08 -15.68 7.90
C ASP A 376 7.33 -15.22 8.68
N SER A 377 8.30 -14.67 7.96
CA SER A 377 9.57 -14.21 8.53
C SER A 377 9.42 -12.91 9.30
N GLU A 378 8.31 -12.19 9.11
CA GLU A 378 8.06 -10.90 9.77
C GLU A 378 7.40 -11.06 11.15
N ASN A 379 6.75 -12.20 11.42
CA ASN A 379 6.12 -12.52 12.70
C ASN A 379 6.97 -13.40 13.64
N SER A 380 8.16 -13.87 13.23
CA SER A 380 9.00 -14.70 14.10
C SER A 380 9.99 -13.88 14.94
N SER A 381 9.50 -12.95 15.77
CA SER A 381 10.33 -12.37 16.84
C SER A 381 10.86 -13.45 17.80
N ASP A 382 10.20 -14.61 17.82
CA ASP A 382 10.47 -15.71 18.75
C ASP A 382 11.26 -16.86 18.09
N GLY A 383 11.66 -16.72 16.81
CA GLY A 383 12.46 -17.72 16.10
C GLY A 383 11.77 -19.06 15.81
N ASN A 384 10.46 -19.16 16.01
CA ASN A 384 9.66 -20.32 15.61
C ASN A 384 8.98 -20.03 14.27
N GLU A 385 9.52 -20.58 13.18
CA GLU A 385 8.82 -20.62 11.90
C GLU A 385 7.48 -21.34 12.07
N GLN A 386 6.37 -20.62 11.89
CA GLN A 386 5.07 -21.25 11.84
C GLN A 386 4.87 -21.83 10.45
N HIS A 387 4.90 -23.16 10.35
CA HIS A 387 4.50 -23.84 9.12
C HIS A 387 2.98 -23.84 9.03
N ILE A 388 2.45 -23.53 7.85
CA ILE A 388 1.02 -23.52 7.58
C ILE A 388 0.75 -24.15 6.22
N ARG A 389 -0.48 -24.60 6.05
CA ARG A 389 -1.09 -24.94 4.77
C ARG A 389 -2.30 -24.06 4.54
N ILE A 390 -2.40 -23.50 3.33
CA ILE A 390 -3.57 -22.76 2.87
C ILE A 390 -4.29 -23.61 1.83
N LEU A 391 -5.58 -23.84 2.03
CA LEU A 391 -6.46 -24.53 1.10
C LEU A 391 -7.46 -23.53 0.51
N LEU A 392 -7.53 -23.48 -0.82
CA LEU A 392 -8.44 -22.62 -1.57
C LEU A 392 -9.49 -23.45 -2.31
N TYR A 393 -10.74 -23.00 -2.27
CA TYR A 393 -11.82 -23.54 -3.09
C TYR A 393 -12.65 -22.38 -3.64
N LEU A 394 -12.55 -22.14 -4.94
CA LEU A 394 -13.44 -21.24 -5.64
C LEU A 394 -14.78 -21.96 -5.84
N GLU A 395 -15.83 -21.52 -5.17
CA GLU A 395 -17.15 -22.16 -5.29
C GLU A 395 -17.80 -21.76 -6.62
N ASP A 396 -17.75 -20.48 -6.93
CA ASP A 396 -18.17 -19.84 -8.17
C ASP A 396 -17.39 -18.53 -8.36
N ASP A 397 -17.71 -17.77 -9.41
CA ASP A 397 -17.00 -16.54 -9.77
C ASP A 397 -17.07 -15.44 -8.70
N THR A 398 -18.01 -15.55 -7.76
CA THR A 398 -18.31 -14.55 -6.72
C THR A 398 -17.95 -15.01 -5.31
N THR A 399 -17.69 -16.30 -5.09
CA THR A 399 -17.47 -16.88 -3.75
C THR A 399 -16.19 -17.72 -3.68
N LEU A 400 -15.24 -17.25 -2.89
CA LEU A 400 -13.99 -17.94 -2.56
C LEU A 400 -14.03 -18.46 -1.12
N LYS A 401 -13.62 -19.71 -0.91
CA LYS A 401 -13.51 -20.32 0.42
C LYS A 401 -12.07 -20.65 0.74
N ILE A 402 -11.63 -20.27 1.93
CA ILE A 402 -10.25 -20.46 2.39
C ILE A 402 -10.23 -21.14 3.75
N TYR A 403 -9.31 -22.09 3.91
CA TYR A 403 -8.99 -22.68 5.20
C TYR A 403 -7.48 -22.65 5.41
N VAL A 404 -7.05 -22.21 6.59
CA VAL A 404 -5.64 -22.23 7.02
C VAL A 404 -5.49 -23.32 8.08
N ASP A 405 -4.51 -24.21 7.88
CA ASP A 405 -4.22 -25.36 8.73
C ASP A 405 -2.79 -25.26 9.27
N ASP A 406 -2.64 -25.17 10.58
CA ASP A 406 -1.36 -25.14 11.29
C ASP A 406 -1.00 -26.50 11.93
N ILE A 407 -1.85 -27.51 11.78
CA ILE A 407 -1.62 -28.88 12.27
C ILE A 407 -1.15 -29.77 11.13
N GLN A 408 -1.86 -29.77 10.02
CA GLN A 408 -1.48 -30.49 8.81
C GLN A 408 -0.95 -29.50 7.78
N THR A 409 0.37 -29.36 7.75
CA THR A 409 1.04 -28.29 6.99
C THR A 409 1.49 -28.69 5.58
N SER A 410 1.37 -29.97 5.18
CA SER A 410 1.80 -30.47 3.86
C SER A 410 0.64 -30.66 2.87
N CYS A 411 0.94 -30.49 1.57
CA CYS A 411 0.02 -30.75 0.46
C CYS A 411 0.00 -32.22 -0.02
N ASP A 412 0.66 -33.15 0.67
CA ASP A 412 0.68 -34.59 0.31
C ASP A 412 -0.72 -35.24 0.25
N SER A 413 -1.68 -34.70 1.00
CA SER A 413 -3.07 -35.13 0.92
C SER A 413 -4.01 -33.92 0.90
N ILE A 414 -4.64 -33.70 -0.25
CA ILE A 414 -5.62 -32.64 -0.44
C ILE A 414 -7.01 -33.22 -0.16
N PRO A 415 -7.84 -32.57 0.69
CA PRO A 415 -9.18 -33.06 0.97
C PRO A 415 -10.08 -32.99 -0.27
N THR A 416 -11.08 -33.86 -0.33
CA THR A 416 -12.19 -33.69 -1.27
C THR A 416 -12.97 -32.41 -0.93
N ILE A 417 -13.79 -31.90 -1.86
CA ILE A 417 -14.63 -30.71 -1.61
C ILE A 417 -15.55 -30.92 -0.39
N GLU A 418 -16.11 -32.13 -0.22
CA GLU A 418 -16.97 -32.44 0.94
C GLU A 418 -16.18 -32.41 2.26
N GLN A 419 -14.96 -32.96 2.26
CA GLN A 419 -14.07 -32.91 3.42
C GLN A 419 -13.66 -31.47 3.73
N PHE A 420 -13.28 -30.69 2.71
CA PHE A 420 -12.92 -29.27 2.85
C PHE A 420 -14.07 -28.45 3.44
N LYS A 421 -15.31 -28.65 2.98
CA LYS A 421 -16.49 -28.00 3.55
C LYS A 421 -16.69 -28.34 5.04
N GLY A 422 -16.29 -29.55 5.45
CA GLY A 422 -16.29 -29.97 6.86
C GLY A 422 -15.23 -29.29 7.74
N LEU A 423 -14.21 -28.67 7.16
CA LEU A 423 -13.16 -27.92 7.88
C LEU A 423 -13.63 -26.54 8.35
N SER A 424 -14.86 -26.13 8.00
CA SER A 424 -15.42 -24.80 8.28
C SER A 424 -14.57 -23.66 7.67
N PRO A 425 -14.37 -23.64 6.34
CA PRO A 425 -13.61 -22.59 5.69
C PRO A 425 -14.29 -21.22 5.82
N VAL A 426 -13.48 -20.17 5.87
CA VAL A 426 -13.97 -18.78 5.81
C VAL A 426 -14.36 -18.48 4.36
N SER A 427 -15.49 -17.80 4.19
CA SER A 427 -16.00 -17.41 2.86
C SER A 427 -15.74 -15.94 2.63
N PHE A 428 -15.17 -15.63 1.47
CA PHE A 428 -14.98 -14.30 0.94
C PHE A 428 -15.77 -14.15 -0.36
N VAL A 429 -16.17 -12.92 -0.67
CA VAL A 429 -17.00 -12.58 -1.82
C VAL A 429 -16.38 -11.44 -2.61
N ARG A 430 -16.78 -11.33 -3.87
CA ARG A 430 -16.58 -10.13 -4.68
C ARG A 430 -17.83 -9.90 -5.52
N ASP A 431 -18.20 -8.64 -5.75
CA ASP A 431 -19.22 -8.32 -6.75
C ASP A 431 -18.57 -8.44 -8.15
N VAL A 432 -19.27 -9.04 -9.12
CA VAL A 432 -18.76 -9.33 -10.48
C VAL A 432 -19.67 -8.71 -11.53
#